data_AF-A0A7Z9UWG6-F1
#
_entry.id   AF-A0A7Z9UWG6-F1
#
_cell.length_a   1.000
_cell.length_b   1.000
_cell.length_c   1.000
_cell.angle_alpha   90.00
_cell.angle_beta   90.00
_cell.angle_gamma   90.00
#
_symmetry.space_group_name_H-M   'P 1'
#
loop_
_entity.id
_entity.type
_entity.pdbx_description
1 polymer ?
#
loop_
_entity_poly.entity_id
_entity_poly.type
_entity_poly.pdbx_seq_one_letter_code
_entity_poly.pdbx_strand_id
1 'polypeptide(L)'
;MSEEGKGQPEDLPPEEPEDRLSITQHSVTIDQQEIHYTVTAGTIVLKEEQEKDSKSGGEKAKASVFFVAYTLDNAGDTTKRPITFSFNGGPGSSSVWDS
;
A
#
# COMPACT_ATOMS: atom_id res chain seq x y z
N MET A 1 -34.64 -41.25 5.77
CA MET A 1 -34.75 -39.77 5.73
C MET A 1 -33.39 -39.22 6.08
N SER A 2 -32.92 -38.32 5.24
CA SER A 2 -31.52 -38.02 4.94
C SER A 2 -30.74 -37.37 6.08
N GLU A 3 -29.44 -37.68 6.13
CA GLU A 3 -28.43 -36.95 6.89
C GLU A 3 -28.22 -35.56 6.25
N GLU A 4 -28.37 -34.49 7.04
CA GLU A 4 -28.00 -33.13 6.63
C GLU A 4 -26.48 -32.98 6.58
N GLY A 5 -25.97 -32.74 5.38
CA GLY A 5 -24.55 -32.53 5.08
C GLY A 5 -24.04 -31.24 5.72
N LYS A 6 -22.95 -31.36 6.49
CA LYS A 6 -22.11 -30.24 6.89
C LYS A 6 -21.46 -29.65 5.63
N GLY A 7 -21.84 -28.42 5.27
CA GLY A 7 -21.17 -27.64 4.24
C GLY A 7 -19.70 -27.44 4.59
N GLN A 8 -18.83 -27.92 3.73
CA GLN A 8 -17.38 -27.68 3.77
C GLN A 8 -17.14 -26.20 3.46
N PRO A 9 -16.26 -25.47 4.17
CA PRO A 9 -15.89 -24.13 3.75
C PRO A 9 -15.25 -24.26 2.36
N GLU A 10 -15.87 -23.62 1.38
CA GLU A 10 -15.36 -23.58 0.01
C GLU A 10 -13.96 -22.95 0.04
N ASP A 11 -12.97 -23.68 -0.46
CA ASP A 11 -11.62 -23.19 -0.72
C ASP A 11 -11.73 -22.01 -1.72
N LEU A 12 -11.83 -20.79 -1.19
CA LEU A 12 -11.72 -19.59 -1.99
C LEU A 12 -10.32 -19.60 -2.64
N PRO A 13 -10.21 -19.36 -3.95
CA PRO A 13 -8.91 -19.24 -4.59
C PRO A 13 -8.08 -18.16 -3.87
N PRO A 14 -6.75 -18.33 -3.74
CA PRO A 14 -5.90 -17.32 -3.12
C PRO A 14 -6.11 -15.97 -3.81
N GLU A 15 -6.48 -14.93 -3.04
CA GLU A 15 -6.56 -13.58 -3.58
C GLU A 15 -5.19 -13.20 -4.16
N GLU A 16 -5.16 -12.82 -5.44
CA GLU A 16 -3.95 -12.29 -6.05
C GLU A 16 -3.58 -10.96 -5.37
N PRO A 17 -2.29 -10.68 -5.13
CA PRO A 17 -1.90 -9.41 -4.54
C PRO A 17 -2.31 -8.27 -5.48
N GLU A 18 -3.19 -7.39 -5.01
CA GLU A 18 -3.61 -6.19 -5.73
C GLU A 18 -3.12 -4.91 -5.02
N ASP A 19 -2.95 -3.85 -5.80
CA ASP A 19 -2.68 -2.52 -5.27
C ASP A 19 -3.93 -1.99 -4.58
N ARG A 20 -3.78 -1.56 -3.32
CA ARG A 20 -4.89 -1.02 -2.52
C ARG A 20 -4.50 0.35 -2.01
N LEU A 21 -5.27 1.37 -2.36
CA LEU A 21 -5.05 2.75 -1.93
C LEU A 21 -6.21 3.25 -1.06
N SER A 22 -5.88 4.03 -0.05
CA SER A 22 -6.80 4.80 0.80
C SER A 22 -6.33 6.25 0.80
N ILE A 23 -7.20 7.15 0.35
CA ILE A 23 -6.90 8.58 0.24
C ILE A 23 -7.80 9.33 1.23
N THR A 24 -7.19 10.17 2.06
CA THR A 24 -7.90 11.00 3.04
C THR A 24 -7.36 12.43 3.03
N GLN A 25 -8.19 13.41 3.40
CA GLN A 25 -7.82 14.82 3.45
C GLN A 25 -7.89 15.32 4.89
N HIS A 26 -6.91 16.14 5.29
CA HIS A 26 -6.77 16.63 6.66
C HIS A 26 -6.25 18.06 6.67
N SER A 27 -6.34 18.73 7.81
CA SER A 27 -5.64 19.98 8.08
C SER A 27 -4.87 19.93 9.40
N VAL A 28 -3.82 20.74 9.50
CA VAL A 28 -3.04 20.92 10.73
C VAL A 28 -2.54 22.36 10.80
N THR A 29 -2.44 22.91 12.00
CA THR A 29 -1.85 24.23 12.22
C THR A 29 -0.37 24.09 12.62
N ILE A 30 0.53 24.64 11.81
CA ILE A 30 1.98 24.70 12.07
C ILE A 30 2.39 26.17 12.05
N ASP A 31 3.10 26.64 13.08
CA ASP A 31 3.54 28.03 13.19
C ASP A 31 2.41 29.07 13.00
N GLN A 32 1.22 28.79 13.55
CA GLN A 32 -0.01 29.59 13.42
C GLN A 32 -0.60 29.65 12.00
N GLN A 33 -0.07 28.88 11.06
CA GLN A 33 -0.62 28.72 9.72
C GLN A 33 -1.37 27.39 9.61
N GLU A 34 -2.64 27.44 9.26
CA GLU A 34 -3.39 26.24 8.87
C GLU A 34 -2.91 25.77 7.50
N ILE A 35 -2.57 24.49 7.41
CA ILE A 35 -2.22 23.82 6.16
C ILE A 35 -3.14 22.64 5.91
N HIS A 36 -3.54 22.47 4.65
CA HIS A 36 -4.30 21.32 4.18
C HIS A 36 -3.36 20.32 3.51
N TYR A 37 -3.58 19.04 3.76
CA TYR A 37 -2.77 17.98 3.17
C TYR A 37 -3.61 16.73 2.88
N THR A 38 -3.21 16.05 1.82
CA THR A 38 -3.76 14.76 1.42
C THR A 38 -2.83 13.63 1.86
N VAL A 39 -3.40 12.59 2.50
CA VAL A 39 -2.71 11.37 2.91
C VAL A 39 -3.14 10.22 2.01
N THR A 40 -2.18 9.59 1.34
CA THR A 40 -2.37 8.38 0.53
C THR A 40 -1.65 7.23 1.22
N ALA A 41 -2.40 6.30 1.80
CA ALA A 41 -1.88 5.06 2.37
C ALA A 41 -2.23 3.88 1.47
N GLY A 42 -1.34 2.90 1.31
CA GLY A 42 -1.65 1.77 0.47
C GLY A 42 -0.56 0.74 0.33
N THR A 43 -0.82 -0.27 -0.50
CA THR A 43 0.15 -1.30 -0.89
C THR A 43 0.44 -1.22 -2.38
N ILE A 44 1.71 -1.36 -2.75
CA ILE A 44 2.16 -1.52 -4.14
C ILE A 44 2.73 -2.92 -4.30
N VAL A 45 2.22 -3.66 -5.27
CA VAL A 45 2.66 -5.01 -5.61
C VAL A 45 3.81 -4.96 -6.59
N LEU A 46 4.97 -5.45 -6.16
CA LEU A 46 6.14 -5.62 -7.00
C LEU A 46 6.03 -6.94 -7.76
N LYS A 47 5.92 -6.87 -9.08
CA LYS A 47 5.87 -8.03 -9.97
C LYS A 47 7.23 -8.29 -10.61
N GLU A 48 7.56 -9.55 -10.82
CA GLU A 48 8.76 -9.99 -11.54
C GLU A 48 8.35 -10.65 -12.87
N GLU A 49 8.99 -10.24 -13.96
CA GLU A 49 8.86 -10.88 -15.26
C GLU A 49 9.61 -12.22 -15.22
N GLN A 50 8.91 -13.33 -15.45
CA GLN A 50 9.57 -14.62 -15.66
C GLN A 50 9.87 -14.79 -17.15
N GLU A 51 11.07 -14.40 -17.57
CA GLU A 51 11.63 -14.89 -18.83
C GLU A 51 11.99 -16.38 -18.67
N LYS A 52 11.08 -17.27 -19.08
CA LYS A 52 11.42 -18.67 -19.39
C LYS A 52 11.39 -18.84 -20.90
N ASP A 53 12.57 -19.06 -21.48
CA ASP A 53 12.81 -19.63 -22.81
C ASP A 53 11.67 -19.44 -23.82
N SER A 54 11.67 -18.28 -24.48
CA SER A 54 10.85 -17.94 -25.66
C SER A 54 9.31 -18.01 -25.50
N LYS A 55 8.78 -18.03 -24.27
CA LYS A 55 7.37 -17.68 -24.01
C LYS A 55 7.30 -16.77 -22.79
N SER A 56 6.71 -15.59 -22.95
CA SER A 56 6.43 -14.67 -21.84
C SER A 56 5.56 -15.38 -20.80
N GLY A 57 6.19 -15.95 -19.78
CA GLY A 57 5.53 -16.48 -18.60
C GLY A 57 5.10 -15.27 -17.79
N GLY A 58 3.80 -15.08 -17.61
CA GLY A 58 3.21 -13.85 -17.06
C GLY A 58 3.84 -13.33 -15.77
N GLU A 59 3.52 -12.09 -15.45
CA GLU A 59 4.03 -11.37 -14.28
C GLU A 59 3.64 -12.09 -12.98
N LYS A 60 4.63 -12.50 -12.17
CA LYS A 60 4.36 -13.09 -10.85
C LYS A 60 4.59 -12.05 -9.77
N ALA A 61 3.59 -11.81 -8.92
CA ALA A 61 3.75 -10.97 -7.74
C ALA A 61 4.83 -11.55 -6.81
N LYS A 62 5.84 -10.74 -6.48
CA LYS A 62 7.02 -11.12 -5.69
C LYS A 62 7.00 -10.55 -4.28
N ALA A 63 6.49 -9.32 -4.12
CA ALA A 63 6.39 -8.65 -2.84
C ALA A 63 5.26 -7.61 -2.87
N SER A 64 4.78 -7.22 -1.69
CA SER A 64 3.86 -6.10 -1.50
C SER A 64 4.50 -5.11 -0.53
N VAL A 65 4.55 -3.83 -0.91
CA VAL A 65 5.14 -2.76 -0.10
C VAL A 65 4.03 -1.85 0.40
N PHE A 66 3.83 -1.81 1.71
CA PHE A 66 2.95 -0.82 2.33
C PHE A 66 3.65 0.54 2.41
N PHE A 67 2.93 1.61 2.07
CA PHE A 67 3.42 2.98 2.13
C PHE A 67 2.35 3.95 2.67
N VAL A 68 2.82 5.09 3.17
CA VAL A 68 1.98 6.25 3.47
C VAL A 68 2.67 7.50 2.92
N ALA A 69 1.96 8.29 2.12
CA ALA A 69 2.45 9.51 1.50
C ALA A 69 1.63 10.71 1.98
N TYR A 70 2.32 11.76 2.45
CA TYR A 70 1.73 13.02 2.86
C TYR A 70 2.04 14.08 1.81
N THR A 71 1.00 14.67 1.22
CA THR A 71 1.13 15.66 0.16
C THR A 71 0.47 16.96 0.59
N LEU A 72 1.23 18.06 0.64
CA LEU A 72 0.67 19.38 0.92
C LEU A 72 -0.22 19.83 -0.25
N ASP A 73 -1.44 20.28 0.06
CA ASP A 73 -2.37 20.78 -0.94
C ASP A 73 -1.99 22.20 -1.37
N ASN A 74 -2.28 22.56 -2.62
CA ASN A 74 -2.02 23.91 -3.18
C ASN A 74 -0.57 24.39 -3.02
N ALA A 75 0.37 23.44 -3.08
CA ALA A 75 1.80 23.62 -2.85
C ALA A 75 2.55 24.58 -3.82
N GLY A 76 1.87 25.14 -4.82
CA GLY A 76 2.48 25.93 -5.89
C GLY A 76 3.22 25.06 -6.90
N ASP A 77 4.42 25.48 -7.32
CA ASP A 77 5.26 24.71 -8.26
C ASP A 77 5.87 23.48 -7.58
N THR A 78 5.31 22.30 -7.85
CA THR A 78 5.73 21.02 -7.27
C THR A 78 7.04 20.50 -7.85
N THR A 79 7.47 20.99 -9.02
CA THR A 79 8.72 20.52 -9.67
C THR A 79 9.99 20.89 -8.90
N LYS A 80 9.88 21.89 -8.01
CA LYS A 80 10.97 22.38 -7.17
C LYS A 80 10.94 21.80 -5.76
N ARG A 81 9.91 21.03 -5.40
CA ARG A 81 9.75 20.52 -4.04
C ARG A 81 10.50 19.19 -3.88
N PRO A 82 11.39 19.07 -2.87
CA PRO A 82 12.07 17.81 -2.61
C PRO A 82 11.07 16.76 -2.11
N ILE A 83 11.29 15.51 -2.52
CA ILE A 83 10.56 14.35 -2.01
C ILE A 83 11.44 13.67 -0.96
N THR A 84 10.91 13.50 0.24
CA THR A 84 11.58 12.78 1.33
C THR A 84 10.99 11.40 1.47
N PHE A 85 11.81 10.38 1.32
CA PHE A 85 11.45 9.01 1.64
C PHE A 85 12.04 8.64 3.01
N SER A 86 11.20 8.15 3.91
CA SER A 86 11.64 7.60 5.19
C SER A 86 11.33 6.11 5.22
N PHE A 87 12.36 5.30 5.46
CA PHE A 87 12.24 3.88 5.64
C PHE A 87 12.67 3.56 7.07
N ASN A 88 11.72 3.19 7.92
CA ASN A 88 12.06 2.63 9.23
C ASN A 88 12.74 1.27 9.00
N GLY A 89 13.89 1.04 9.61
CA GLY A 89 14.66 -0.19 9.44
C GLY A 89 14.25 -1.30 10.43
N GLY A 90 14.35 -2.56 9.97
CA GLY A 90 14.54 -3.76 10.79
C GLY A 90 13.57 -4.93 10.53
N PRO A 91 14.00 -6.21 10.61
CA PRO A 91 13.08 -7.34 10.56
C PRO A 91 12.26 -7.40 11.87
N GLY A 92 10.96 -7.12 11.79
CA GLY A 92 10.01 -7.34 12.90
C GLY A 92 9.72 -6.14 13.83
N SER A 93 9.78 -4.90 13.35
CA SER A 93 9.29 -3.74 14.12
C SER A 93 8.04 -3.13 13.46
N SER A 94 6.89 -3.32 14.13
CA SER A 94 5.66 -2.57 13.85
C SER A 94 5.89 -1.09 14.11
N SER A 95 5.58 -0.23 13.14
CA SER A 95 5.65 1.24 13.27
C SER A 95 4.43 1.80 14.04
N VAL A 96 4.18 1.31 15.25
CA VAL A 96 3.31 1.98 16.24
C VAL A 96 4.18 2.19 17.45
N TRP A 97 4.68 3.41 17.60
CA TRP A 97 5.57 3.76 18.69
C TRP A 97 4.70 4.07 19.91
N ASP A 98 5.26 3.70 21.04
CA ASP A 98 4.67 3.37 22.33
C ASP A 98 3.78 4.43 23.00
N SER A 99 3.12 3.92 24.04
CA SER A 99 2.17 4.54 24.98
C SER A 99 2.72 5.72 25.78
#